data_AF-A0A4R6SRQ7-F1
#
_entry.id   AF-A0A4R6SRQ7-F1
#
_cell.length_a   1.000
_cell.length_b   1.000
_cell.length_c   1.000
_cell.angle_alpha   90.00
_cell.angle_beta   90.00
_cell.angle_gamma   90.00
#
_symmetry.space_group_name_H-M   'P 1'
#
loop_
_entity.id
_entity.type
_entity.pdbx_description
1 polymer ?
#
loop_
_entity_poly.entity_id
_entity_poly.type
_entity_poly.pdbx_seq_one_letter_code
_entity_poly.pdbx_strand_id
1 'polypeptide(L)'
;MQELLSKREIGERIKNLRLVNKLSQAYVANILSISRSNYSQIEIGNQYPSFTTLHLIAKHYGTSYDWILHGDTFVSNVSKTQTPVLVKMLINELEHSVENFKDTIRILELELTKFNEVQS
;
A
#
# COMPACT_ATOMS: atom_id res chain seq x y z
N MET A 1 -12.16 -17.56 -23.89
CA MET A 1 -11.95 -18.41 -22.71
C MET A 1 -11.19 -17.58 -21.71
N GLN A 2 -11.77 -17.30 -20.53
CA GLN A 2 -11.03 -16.63 -19.47
C GLN A 2 -9.89 -17.57 -19.04
N GLU A 3 -8.65 -17.13 -19.17
CA GLU A 3 -7.50 -17.89 -18.66
C GLU A 3 -7.66 -18.05 -17.15
N LEU A 4 -7.78 -19.29 -16.69
CA LEU A 4 -7.63 -19.61 -15.28
C LEU A 4 -6.22 -19.19 -14.85
N LEU A 5 -6.13 -18.10 -14.09
CA LEU A 5 -4.89 -17.47 -13.68
C LEU A 5 -3.98 -18.44 -12.95
N SER A 6 -2.67 -18.32 -13.20
CA SER A 6 -1.69 -19.18 -12.58
C SER A 6 -1.61 -18.90 -11.09
N LYS A 7 -1.74 -19.94 -10.26
CA LYS A 7 -1.51 -19.87 -8.80
C LYS A 7 -0.21 -19.15 -8.46
N ARG A 8 0.80 -19.29 -9.33
CA ARG A 8 2.12 -18.67 -9.18
C ARG A 8 2.05 -17.15 -9.21
N GLU A 9 1.28 -16.57 -10.11
CA GLU A 9 1.15 -15.11 -10.25
C GLU A 9 0.45 -14.50 -9.02
N ILE A 10 -0.60 -15.16 -8.55
CA ILE A 10 -1.31 -14.76 -7.32
C ILE A 10 -0.37 -14.85 -6.11
N GLY A 11 0.36 -15.96 -5.99
CA GLY A 11 1.35 -16.15 -4.93
C GLY A 11 2.45 -15.08 -4.94
N GLU A 12 2.99 -14.76 -6.12
CA GLU A 12 4.00 -13.71 -6.31
C GLU A 12 3.48 -12.34 -5.89
N ARG A 13 2.24 -11.97 -6.26
CA ARG A 13 1.64 -10.70 -5.82
C ARG A 13 1.45 -10.62 -4.32
N ILE A 14 0.97 -11.69 -3.68
CA ILE A 14 0.82 -11.76 -2.22
C ILE A 14 2.19 -11.64 -1.53
N LYS A 15 3.21 -12.31 -2.08
CA LYS A 15 4.58 -12.20 -1.59
C LYS A 15 5.13 -10.79 -1.72
N ASN A 16 4.87 -10.12 -2.84
CA ASN A 16 5.32 -8.74 -3.07
C ASN A 16 4.67 -7.77 -2.07
N LEU A 17 3.35 -7.88 -1.83
CA LEU A 17 2.67 -7.10 -0.79
C LEU A 17 3.34 -7.26 0.58
N ARG A 18 3.67 -8.50 0.96
CA ARG A 18 4.37 -8.78 2.23
C ARG A 18 5.75 -8.13 2.28
N LEU A 19 6.55 -8.26 1.22
CA LEU A 19 7.92 -7.75 1.18
C LEU A 19 8.00 -6.23 1.18
N VAL A 20 7.11 -5.54 0.46
CA VAL A 20 7.01 -4.07 0.46
C VAL A 20 6.69 -3.55 1.86
N ASN A 21 5.85 -4.27 2.61
CA ASN A 21 5.52 -3.96 4.00
C ASN A 21 6.58 -4.47 5.01
N LYS A 22 7.67 -5.10 4.55
CA LYS A 22 8.77 -5.64 5.37
C LYS A 22 8.30 -6.65 6.43
N LEU A 23 7.26 -7.42 6.14
CA LEU A 23 6.66 -8.37 7.08
C LEU A 23 7.22 -9.79 6.90
N SER A 24 7.29 -10.55 7.99
CA SER A 24 7.64 -11.98 7.94
C SER A 24 6.42 -12.83 7.57
N GLN A 25 6.64 -14.01 6.98
CA GLN A 25 5.54 -14.94 6.68
C GLN A 25 4.77 -15.35 7.94
N ALA A 26 5.46 -15.53 9.07
CA ALA A 26 4.84 -15.90 10.34
C ALA A 26 3.92 -14.79 10.86
N TYR A 27 4.35 -13.53 10.74
CA TYR A 27 3.54 -12.38 11.15
C TYR A 27 2.23 -12.29 10.35
N VAL A 28 2.31 -12.39 9.02
CA VAL A 28 1.12 -12.34 8.17
C VAL A 28 0.22 -13.55 8.40
N ALA A 29 0.80 -14.75 8.53
CA ALA A 29 0.02 -15.96 8.82
C ALA A 29 -0.80 -15.83 10.13
N ASN A 30 -0.20 -15.23 11.18
CA ASN A 30 -0.91 -14.95 12.43
C ASN A 30 -2.07 -13.96 12.24
N ILE A 31 -1.86 -12.86 11.49
CA ILE A 31 -2.92 -11.89 11.17
C ILE A 31 -4.07 -12.55 10.42
N LEU A 32 -3.75 -13.39 9.44
CA LEU A 32 -4.73 -14.08 8.60
C LEU A 32 -5.35 -15.30 9.29
N SER A 33 -4.92 -15.64 10.52
CA SER A 33 -5.36 -16.82 11.27
C SER A 33 -5.19 -18.13 10.49
N ILE A 34 -4.06 -18.27 9.78
CA ILE A 34 -3.68 -19.50 9.07
C ILE A 34 -2.29 -19.96 9.51
N SER A 35 -1.94 -21.22 9.22
CA SER A 35 -0.59 -21.70 9.52
C SER A 35 0.44 -21.02 8.61
N ARG A 36 1.66 -20.81 9.14
CA ARG A 36 2.80 -20.30 8.35
C ARG A 36 3.05 -21.15 7.10
N SER A 37 2.95 -22.48 7.23
CA SER A 37 3.12 -23.41 6.11
C SER A 37 2.08 -23.18 5.02
N ASN A 38 0.80 -22.99 5.39
CA ASN A 38 -0.27 -22.67 4.44
C ASN A 38 0.02 -21.35 3.70
N TYR A 39 0.36 -20.29 4.45
CA TYR A 39 0.75 -19.01 3.85
C TYR A 39 1.94 -19.14 2.89
N SER A 40 2.95 -19.94 3.26
CA SER A 40 4.10 -20.22 2.38
C SER A 40 3.70 -20.96 1.10
N GLN A 41 2.79 -21.94 1.16
CA GLN A 41 2.30 -22.65 -0.02
C GLN A 41 1.52 -21.73 -0.98
N ILE A 42 0.85 -20.71 -0.43
CA ILE A 42 0.19 -19.67 -1.22
C ILE A 42 1.24 -18.81 -1.94
N GLU A 43 2.24 -18.29 -1.24
CA GLU A 43 3.27 -17.40 -1.84
C GLU A 43 4.07 -18.05 -2.97
N ILE A 44 4.30 -19.37 -2.90
CA ILE A 44 5.04 -20.10 -3.95
C ILE A 44 4.13 -20.62 -5.07
N GLY A 45 2.81 -20.39 -4.97
CA GLY A 45 1.85 -20.81 -6.00
C GLY A 45 1.48 -22.29 -6.00
N ASN A 46 1.73 -23.01 -4.91
CA ASN A 46 1.30 -24.40 -4.79
C ASN A 46 -0.18 -24.51 -4.41
N GLN A 47 -0.72 -23.51 -3.71
CA GLN A 47 -2.11 -23.48 -3.25
C GLN A 47 -2.76 -22.12 -3.55
N TYR A 48 -4.04 -22.13 -3.92
CA TYR A 48 -4.83 -20.90 -3.94
C TYR A 48 -5.15 -20.46 -2.49
N PRO A 49 -5.22 -19.14 -2.23
CA PRO A 49 -5.84 -18.66 -0.99
C PRO A 49 -7.32 -19.04 -0.98
N SER A 50 -7.85 -19.41 0.19
CA SER A 50 -9.30 -19.53 0.37
C SER A 50 -9.97 -18.16 0.19
N PHE A 51 -11.28 -18.12 -0.08
CA PHE A 51 -12.02 -16.85 -0.15
C PHE A 51 -11.83 -16.01 1.13
N THR A 52 -11.90 -16.64 2.30
CA THR A 52 -11.66 -15.97 3.60
C THR A 52 -10.25 -15.41 3.69
N THR A 53 -9.23 -16.18 3.28
CA THR A 53 -7.84 -15.72 3.25
C THR A 53 -7.66 -14.56 2.29
N LEU A 54 -8.25 -14.64 1.10
CA LEU A 54 -8.21 -13.58 0.10
C LEU A 54 -8.89 -12.29 0.62
N HIS A 55 -10.04 -12.41 1.29
CA HIS A 55 -10.71 -11.32 1.99
C HIS A 55 -9.80 -10.63 3.00
N LEU A 56 -9.16 -11.42 3.86
CA LEU A 56 -8.29 -10.88 4.90
C LEU A 56 -7.02 -10.25 4.33
N ILE A 57 -6.44 -10.81 3.27
CA ILE A 57 -5.29 -10.21 2.56
C ILE A 57 -5.69 -8.86 1.96
N ALA A 58 -6.80 -8.82 1.22
CA ALA A 58 -7.31 -7.59 0.62
C ALA A 58 -7.55 -6.50 1.68
N LYS A 59 -8.20 -6.86 2.78
CA LYS A 59 -8.46 -5.97 3.91
C LYS A 59 -7.18 -5.50 4.60
N HIS A 60 -6.21 -6.39 4.82
CA HIS A 60 -4.97 -6.07 5.52
C HIS A 60 -4.09 -5.11 4.72
N TYR A 61 -4.00 -5.32 3.40
CA TYR A 61 -3.16 -4.49 2.51
C TYR A 61 -3.91 -3.35 1.82
N GLY A 62 -5.22 -3.20 2.06
CA GLY A 62 -6.03 -2.16 1.42
C GLY A 62 -6.13 -2.29 -0.10
N THR A 63 -6.14 -3.52 -0.62
CA THR A 63 -6.18 -3.81 -2.07
C THR A 63 -7.49 -4.51 -2.46
N SER A 64 -7.74 -4.67 -3.77
CA SER A 64 -8.93 -5.34 -4.30
C SER A 64 -8.65 -6.82 -4.61
N TYR A 65 -9.70 -7.65 -4.60
CA TYR A 65 -9.60 -9.03 -5.08
C TYR A 65 -9.17 -9.09 -6.54
N ASP A 66 -9.70 -8.16 -7.33
CA ASP A 66 -9.43 -8.07 -8.75
C ASP A 66 -7.92 -7.88 -9.00
N TRP A 67 -7.28 -6.98 -8.27
CA TRP A 67 -5.84 -6.78 -8.37
C TRP A 67 -5.03 -8.00 -7.89
N ILE A 68 -5.43 -8.67 -6.80
CA ILE A 68 -4.73 -9.87 -6.33
C ILE A 68 -4.83 -11.00 -7.38
N LEU A 69 -6.02 -11.21 -7.91
CA LEU A 69 -6.31 -12.32 -8.83
C LEU A 69 -5.81 -12.04 -10.24
N HIS A 70 -6.05 -10.85 -10.78
CA HIS A 70 -5.78 -10.49 -12.17
C HIS A 70 -4.53 -9.61 -12.34
N GLY A 71 -4.18 -8.81 -11.34
CA GLY A 71 -3.12 -7.79 -11.45
C GLY A 71 -3.57 -6.62 -12.31
N ASP A 72 -2.63 -5.76 -12.69
CA ASP A 72 -2.92 -4.56 -13.49
C ASP A 72 -3.34 -4.88 -14.95
N THR A 73 -3.45 -6.16 -15.31
CA THR A 73 -3.87 -6.61 -16.65
C THR A 73 -5.37 -6.48 -16.89
N PHE A 74 -6.17 -6.33 -15.83
CA PHE A 74 -7.56 -5.89 -15.95
C PHE A 74 -7.65 -4.36 -16.11
N VAL A 75 -7.17 -3.87 -17.25
CA VAL A 75 -7.66 -2.60 -17.82
C VAL A 75 -9.04 -2.86 -18.43
N SER A 76 -9.95 -3.44 -17.65
CA SER A 76 -11.37 -3.39 -17.99
C SER A 76 -11.86 -2.03 -17.57
N ASN A 77 -12.50 -1.33 -18.51
CA ASN A 77 -13.21 -0.06 -18.35
C ASN A 77 -14.25 -0.08 -17.21
N VAL A 78 -13.83 -0.24 -15.97
CA VAL A 78 -14.61 0.01 -14.77
C VAL A 78 -14.14 1.38 -14.29
N SER A 79 -14.84 2.38 -14.82
CA SER A 79 -15.01 3.72 -14.29
C SER A 79 -13.88 4.23 -13.39
N LYS A 80 -13.12 5.21 -13.92
CA LYS A 80 -12.47 6.30 -13.16
C LYS A 80 -12.49 6.02 -11.67
N THR A 81 -11.43 5.45 -11.12
CA THR A 81 -11.26 5.35 -9.68
C THR A 81 -11.48 6.75 -9.13
N GLN A 82 -12.68 7.00 -8.60
CA GLN A 82 -12.90 8.11 -7.70
C GLN A 82 -11.95 7.78 -6.56
N THR A 83 -10.83 8.51 -6.50
CA THR A 83 -10.04 8.55 -5.28
C THR A 83 -11.05 8.70 -4.15
N PRO A 84 -11.09 7.77 -3.18
CA PRO A 84 -12.04 7.85 -2.09
C PRO A 84 -11.94 9.27 -1.55
N VAL A 85 -13.07 10.00 -1.43
CA VAL A 85 -13.09 11.43 -1.09
C VAL A 85 -12.17 11.71 0.11
N LEU A 86 -12.13 10.78 1.07
CA LEU A 86 -11.25 10.77 2.23
C LEU A 86 -9.75 10.87 1.88
N VAL A 87 -9.27 10.11 0.89
CA VAL A 87 -7.86 10.14 0.45
C VAL A 87 -7.51 11.49 -0.16
N LYS A 88 -8.41 12.05 -0.98
CA LYS A 88 -8.19 13.38 -1.59
C LYS A 88 -8.18 14.50 -0.54
N MET A 89 -9.05 14.40 0.47
CA MET A 89 -9.06 15.32 1.60
C MET A 89 -7.75 15.22 2.40
N LEU A 90 -7.28 14.00 2.69
CA LEU A 90 -6.05 13.77 3.45
C LEU A 90 -4.82 14.33 2.72
N ILE A 91 -4.76 14.16 1.39
CA ILE A 91 -3.68 14.74 0.57
C ILE A 91 -3.69 16.26 0.65
N ASN A 92 -4.87 16.88 0.50
CA ASN A 92 -4.99 18.33 0.57
C ASN A 92 -4.60 18.89 1.96
N GLU A 93 -4.97 18.21 3.04
CA GLU A 93 -4.54 18.58 4.40
C GLU A 93 -3.02 18.50 4.58
N LEU A 94 -2.40 17.43 4.06
CA LEU A 94 -0.95 17.28 4.09
C LEU A 94 -0.23 18.35 3.27
N GLU A 95 -0.73 18.66 2.08
CA GLU A 95 -0.18 19.71 1.22
C GLU A 95 -0.19 21.08 1.91
N HIS A 96 -1.31 21.45 2.55
CA HIS A 96 -1.37 22.68 3.35
C HIS A 96 -0.43 22.68 4.55
N SER A 97 -0.33 21.57 5.27
CA SER A 97 0.59 21.46 6.41
C SER A 97 2.05 21.63 5.97
N VAL A 98 2.42 21.04 4.82
CA VAL A 98 3.77 21.17 4.26
C VAL A 98 4.05 22.61 3.87
N GLU A 99 3.10 23.30 3.25
CA GLU A 99 3.28 24.70 2.85
C GLU A 99 3.46 25.62 4.05
N ASN A 100 2.62 25.48 5.08
CA ASN A 100 2.77 26.24 6.32
C ASN A 100 4.14 26.03 6.98
N PHE A 101 4.67 24.80 6.91
CA PHE A 101 5.98 24.48 7.48
C PHE A 101 7.11 25.17 6.71
N LYS A 102 7.02 25.21 5.37
CA LYS A 102 7.99 25.93 4.53
C LYS A 102 7.99 27.43 4.84
N ASP A 103 6.82 28.03 4.99
CA ASP A 103 6.70 29.45 5.32
C ASP A 103 7.34 29.77 6.68
N THR A 104 7.12 28.90 7.66
CA THR A 104 7.74 29.04 8.99
C THR A 104 9.26 28.95 8.89
N ILE A 105 9.80 27.98 8.14
CA ILE A 105 11.24 27.86 7.92
C ILE A 105 11.80 29.13 7.26
N ARG A 106 11.13 29.65 6.23
CA ARG A 106 11.54 30.87 5.53
C ARG A 106 11.62 32.08 6.47
N ILE A 107 10.65 32.22 7.39
CA ILE A 107 10.66 33.31 8.38
C ILE A 107 11.86 33.16 9.32
N LEU A 108 12.12 31.95 9.80
CA LEU A 108 13.27 31.68 10.68
C LEU A 108 14.60 31.94 9.98
N GLU A 109 14.73 31.55 8.71
CA GLU A 109 15.92 31.84 7.91
C GLU A 109 16.16 33.36 7.80
N LEU A 110 15.11 34.13 7.54
CA LEU A 110 15.20 35.60 7.47
C LEU A 110 15.59 36.23 8.81
N GLU A 111 15.04 35.74 9.93
CA GLU A 111 15.42 36.22 11.26
C GLU A 111 16.87 35.88 11.60
N LEU A 112 17.35 34.68 11.26
CA LEU A 112 18.74 34.29 11.42
C LEU A 112 19.69 35.16 10.61
N THR A 113 19.34 35.49 9.35
CA THR A 113 20.13 36.42 8.53
C THR A 113 20.20 37.81 9.18
N LYS A 114 19.06 38.36 9.60
CA LYS A 114 19.01 39.67 10.28
C LYS A 114 19.82 39.67 11.57
N PHE A 115 19.75 38.61 12.37
CA PHE A 115 20.51 38.50 13.60
C PHE A 115 22.03 38.49 13.34
N ASN A 116 22.48 37.75 12.34
CA ASN A 116 23.90 37.68 11.97
C ASN A 116 24.44 39.01 11.42
N GLU A 117 23.62 39.78 10.70
CA GLU A 117 23.98 41.12 10.21
C GLU A 117 24.10 42.16 11.33
N VAL A 118 23.32 42.04 12.41
CA VAL A 118 23.37 42.97 13.57
C VAL A 118 24.54 42.69 14.51
N GLN A 119 25.08 41.47 14.50
CA GLN A 119 26.23 41.06 15.32
C GLN A 119 27.59 41.27 14.63
N SER A 120 27.62 41.68 13.35
CA SER A 120 28.83 42.01 12.57
C SER A 120 29.08 43.52 12.53
#